data_AF-A0A7V6XM56-F1
#
_entry.id   AF-A0A7V6XM56-F1
#
_cell.length_a   1.000
_cell.length_b   1.000
_cell.length_c   1.000
_cell.angle_alpha   90.00
_cell.angle_beta   90.00
_cell.angle_gamma   90.00
#
_symmetry.space_group_name_H-M   'P 1'
#
loop_
_entity.id
_entity.type
_entity.pdbx_description
1 polymer ?
#
loop_
_entity_poly.entity_id
_entity_poly.type
_entity_poly.pdbx_seq_one_letter_code
_entity_poly.pdbx_strand_id
1 'polypeptide(L)'
;MANFLPKMGEKINKEQLEGYKLIGDGADGEIYQLTDHTCMKLFFKEETKKRELEALEMGQSSNVIPRLYEHGVNFIEMEYVKGISLSKKLKKEKKIEKELSEKILLMLDELKRIGFTRYDAEVRHILINEEGNLKVIDHKRALSSKQSIPIKLLKGLKKRHVLEQFLNHVSELRPDLYNKWVK
;
A
#
# COMPACT_ATOMS: atom_id res chain seq x y z
N MET A 1 16.68 23.77 11.79
CA MET A 1 15.21 23.77 11.97
C MET A 1 14.91 22.81 13.10
N ALA A 2 14.10 23.20 14.08
CA ALA A 2 13.74 22.28 15.16
C ALA A 2 12.99 21.09 14.53
N ASN A 3 13.46 19.87 14.77
CA ASN A 3 12.80 18.65 14.31
C ASN A 3 11.45 18.56 15.02
N PHE A 4 10.38 18.92 14.33
CA PHE A 4 9.03 18.67 14.78
C PHE A 4 8.82 17.15 14.78
N LEU A 5 8.91 16.55 15.97
CA LEU A 5 8.60 15.15 16.23
C LEU A 5 7.31 15.13 17.04
N PRO A 6 6.15 15.01 16.37
CA PRO A 6 4.89 14.95 17.07
C PRO A 6 4.78 13.66 17.87
N LYS A 7 4.17 13.76 19.05
CA LYS A 7 4.10 12.65 20.00
C LYS A 7 2.76 11.94 19.96
N MET A 8 2.76 10.70 20.46
CA MET A 8 1.56 9.93 20.77
C MET A 8 0.51 10.79 21.49
N GLY A 9 -0.72 10.80 20.96
CA GLY A 9 -1.84 11.55 21.55
C GLY A 9 -1.92 13.04 21.21
N GLU A 10 -0.97 13.59 20.45
CA GLU A 10 -1.06 14.97 19.96
C GLU A 10 -1.95 15.08 18.71
N LYS A 11 -2.63 16.21 18.59
CA LYS A 11 -3.34 16.62 17.37
C LYS A 11 -2.46 17.62 16.62
N ILE A 12 -2.24 17.38 15.34
CA ILE A 12 -1.40 18.23 14.48
C ILE A 12 -2.29 19.10 13.61
N ASN A 13 -1.95 20.38 13.48
CA ASN A 13 -2.55 21.29 12.51
C ASN A 13 -1.64 21.45 11.28
N LYS A 14 -2.21 21.85 10.13
CA LYS A 14 -1.47 21.94 8.87
C LYS A 14 -0.33 22.96 8.90
N GLU A 15 -0.46 24.02 9.69
CA GLU A 15 0.55 25.08 9.83
C GLU A 15 1.88 24.51 10.38
N GLN A 16 1.81 23.46 11.20
CA GLN A 16 2.99 22.76 11.73
C GLN A 16 3.73 21.95 10.64
N LEU A 17 3.12 21.79 9.46
CA LEU A 17 3.65 21.00 8.35
C LEU A 17 4.11 21.85 7.16
N GLU A 18 4.02 23.19 7.22
CA GLU A 18 4.33 24.10 6.10
C GLU A 18 5.76 24.00 5.55
N GLY A 19 6.71 23.50 6.36
CA GLY A 19 8.10 23.26 5.93
C GLY A 19 8.35 21.88 5.32
N TYR A 20 7.40 20.97 5.38
CA TYR A 20 7.56 19.60 4.89
C TYR A 20 7.02 19.42 3.48
N LYS A 21 7.68 18.56 2.71
CA LYS A 21 7.29 18.28 1.33
C LYS A 21 5.99 17.48 1.29
N LEU A 22 4.95 18.05 0.71
CA LEU A 22 3.73 17.32 0.36
C LEU A 22 4.02 16.32 -0.77
N ILE A 23 3.86 15.03 -0.48
CA ILE A 23 4.14 13.92 -1.40
C ILE A 23 2.87 13.15 -1.81
N GLY A 24 1.74 13.42 -1.17
CA GLY A 24 0.44 12.89 -1.55
C GLY A 24 -0.68 13.76 -1.03
N ASP A 25 -1.71 13.95 -1.84
CA ASP A 25 -2.93 14.67 -1.47
C ASP A 25 -4.11 13.83 -1.98
N GLY A 26 -4.97 13.41 -1.06
CA GLY A 26 -6.03 12.46 -1.33
C GLY A 26 -7.26 12.70 -0.46
N ALA A 27 -8.33 11.96 -0.76
CA ALA A 27 -9.63 12.18 -0.15
C ALA A 27 -9.69 11.96 1.37
N ASP A 28 -8.75 11.22 1.94
CA ASP A 28 -8.73 10.90 3.38
C ASP A 28 -7.68 11.70 4.15
N GLY A 29 -6.81 12.43 3.46
CA GLY A 29 -5.67 13.07 4.08
C GLY A 29 -4.55 13.43 3.12
N GLU A 30 -3.58 14.14 3.69
CA GLU A 30 -2.35 14.58 3.03
C GLU A 30 -1.18 13.76 3.57
N ILE A 31 -0.17 13.56 2.74
CA ILE A 31 1.05 12.83 3.08
C ILE A 31 2.24 13.77 2.94
N TYR A 32 2.97 13.95 4.03
CA TYR A 32 4.15 14.80 4.12
C TYR A 32 5.38 13.94 4.34
N GLN A 33 6.45 14.20 3.60
CA GLN A 33 7.75 13.57 3.85
C GLN A 33 8.42 14.27 5.04
N LEU A 34 8.70 13.53 6.12
CA LEU A 34 9.36 14.08 7.32
C LEU A 34 10.88 13.98 7.21
N THR A 35 11.35 12.82 6.75
CA THR A 35 12.78 12.52 6.57
C THR A 35 12.97 11.73 5.27
N ASP A 36 14.20 11.30 5.00
CA ASP A 36 14.47 10.36 3.93
C ASP A 36 13.87 8.96 4.18
N HIS A 37 13.47 8.64 5.41
CA HIS A 37 13.00 7.29 5.79
C HIS A 37 11.57 7.28 6.34
N THR A 38 11.00 8.43 6.69
CA THR A 38 9.67 8.53 7.30
C THR A 38 8.80 9.56 6.62
N CYS A 39 7.51 9.26 6.57
CA CYS A 39 6.47 10.17 6.15
C CYS A 39 5.32 10.17 7.15
N MET A 40 4.54 11.24 7.13
CA MET A 40 3.35 11.41 7.93
C MET A 40 2.13 11.48 7.04
N LYS A 41 1.11 10.68 7.35
CA LYS A 41 -0.23 10.89 6.81
C LYS A 41 -1.05 11.66 7.83
N LEU A 42 -1.45 12.87 7.48
CA LEU A 42 -2.41 13.69 8.23
C LEU A 42 -3.82 13.38 7.71
N PHE A 43 -4.68 12.86 8.59
CA PHE A 43 -6.01 12.39 8.22
C PHE A 43 -7.07 13.47 8.43
N PHE A 44 -8.03 13.55 7.50
CA PHE A 44 -9.19 14.42 7.63
C PHE A 44 -10.28 13.85 8.56
N LYS A 45 -10.27 12.53 8.79
CA LYS A 45 -11.25 11.81 9.62
C LYS A 45 -10.57 10.79 10.53
N GLU A 46 -10.84 10.86 11.83
CA GLU A 46 -10.27 9.95 12.83
C GLU A 46 -10.67 8.48 12.60
N GLU A 47 -11.89 8.21 12.13
CA GLU A 47 -12.33 6.84 11.85
C GLU A 47 -11.53 6.20 10.71
N THR A 48 -11.10 7.01 9.75
CA THR A 48 -10.26 6.53 8.64
C THR A 48 -8.85 6.23 9.14
N LYS A 49 -8.31 7.12 9.99
CA LYS A 49 -7.04 6.91 10.68
C LYS A 49 -7.05 5.62 11.50
N LYS A 50 -8.08 5.38 12.32
CA LYS A 50 -8.20 4.19 13.17
C LYS A 50 -8.14 2.89 12.35
N ARG A 51 -8.87 2.83 11.23
CA ARG A 51 -8.86 1.65 10.33
C ARG A 51 -7.50 1.40 9.68
N GLU A 52 -6.80 2.47 9.30
CA GLU A 52 -5.48 2.35 8.69
C GLU A 52 -4.41 1.99 9.71
N LEU A 53 -4.49 2.55 10.92
CA LEU A 53 -3.62 2.20 12.03
C LEU A 53 -3.76 0.71 12.40
N GLU A 54 -4.97 0.22 12.60
CA GLU A 54 -5.24 -1.18 12.96
C GLU A 54 -4.60 -2.15 11.94
N ALA A 55 -4.76 -1.84 10.64
CA ALA A 55 -4.18 -2.66 9.58
C ALA A 55 -2.63 -2.56 9.54
N LEU A 56 -2.06 -1.38 9.80
CA LEU A 56 -0.61 -1.21 9.92
C LEU A 56 -0.06 -2.00 11.11
N GLU A 57 -0.69 -1.90 12.28
CA GLU A 57 -0.30 -2.59 13.51
C GLU A 57 -0.29 -4.12 13.33
N MET A 58 -1.36 -4.69 12.76
CA MET A 58 -1.43 -6.12 12.43
C MET A 58 -0.31 -6.54 11.47
N GLY A 59 0.05 -5.65 10.54
CA GLY A 59 1.00 -5.88 9.47
C GLY A 59 2.46 -5.77 9.85
N GLN A 60 2.82 -5.33 11.06
CA GLN A 60 4.20 -4.99 11.41
C GLN A 60 5.20 -6.16 11.38
N SER A 61 4.72 -7.41 11.38
CA SER A 61 5.57 -8.59 11.17
C SER A 61 5.97 -8.83 9.71
N SER A 62 5.44 -8.03 8.78
CA SER A 62 5.56 -8.25 7.33
C SER A 62 6.31 -7.12 6.63
N ASN A 63 7.26 -7.49 5.77
CA ASN A 63 7.97 -6.53 4.92
C ASN A 63 7.10 -5.91 3.82
N VAL A 64 5.93 -6.49 3.53
CA VAL A 64 4.94 -5.97 2.57
C VAL A 64 4.24 -4.73 3.12
N ILE A 65 4.25 -4.52 4.44
CA ILE A 65 3.60 -3.40 5.11
C ILE A 65 4.66 -2.35 5.48
N PRO A 66 4.39 -1.06 5.31
CA PRO A 66 5.25 0.01 5.81
C PRO A 66 5.45 -0.11 7.32
N ARG A 67 6.68 0.12 7.78
CA ARG A 67 6.94 0.18 9.22
C ARG A 67 6.18 1.34 9.86
N LEU A 68 5.44 1.05 10.93
CA LEU A 68 4.80 2.05 11.77
C LEU A 68 5.83 2.59 12.77
N TYR A 69 5.93 3.91 12.87
CA TYR A 69 6.83 4.57 13.82
C TYR A 69 6.06 5.20 14.99
N GLU A 70 5.03 6.00 14.70
CA GLU A 70 4.26 6.74 15.72
C GLU A 70 2.86 7.09 15.20
N HIS A 71 1.91 7.44 16.07
CA HIS A 71 0.62 7.98 15.68
C HIS A 71 0.02 8.95 16.71
N GLY A 72 -0.64 10.01 16.26
CA GLY A 72 -1.39 10.93 17.13
C GLY A 72 -2.89 10.78 17.02
N VAL A 73 -3.61 11.84 17.37
CA VAL A 73 -5.07 11.91 17.24
C VAL A 73 -5.48 11.82 15.77
N ASN A 74 -4.80 12.57 14.90
CA ASN A 74 -5.15 12.73 13.49
C ASN A 74 -4.01 12.39 12.51
N PHE A 75 -2.93 11.77 12.96
CA PHE A 75 -1.81 11.40 12.09
C PHE A 75 -1.28 9.99 12.34
N ILE A 76 -0.57 9.47 11.34
CA ILE A 76 0.29 8.28 11.45
C ILE A 76 1.63 8.62 10.81
N GLU A 77 2.72 8.42 11.55
CA GLU A 77 4.09 8.41 11.03
C GLU A 77 4.48 6.97 10.66
N MET A 78 4.89 6.78 9.42
CA MET A 78 5.24 5.48 8.88
C MET A 78 6.44 5.57 7.93
N GLU A 79 6.95 4.42 7.52
CA GLU A 79 8.03 4.30 6.54
C GLU A 79 7.70 5.04 5.24
N TYR A 80 8.64 5.90 4.83
CA TYR A 80 8.64 6.47 3.50
C TYR A 80 9.24 5.48 2.50
N VAL A 81 8.37 4.80 1.75
CA VAL A 81 8.79 3.83 0.74
C VAL A 81 9.35 4.54 -0.49
N LYS A 82 10.68 4.59 -0.61
CA LYS A 82 11.37 5.11 -1.79
C LYS A 82 11.19 4.15 -2.97
N GLY A 83 10.60 4.62 -4.06
CA GLY A 83 10.39 3.80 -5.24
C GLY A 83 9.30 4.32 -6.18
N ILE A 84 8.79 3.43 -7.03
CA ILE A 84 7.71 3.73 -7.97
C ILE A 84 6.52 2.81 -7.73
N SER A 85 5.31 3.31 -8.01
CA SER A 85 4.14 2.42 -7.97
C SER A 85 4.18 1.38 -9.09
N LEU A 86 3.66 0.19 -8.82
CA LEU A 86 3.45 -0.87 -9.80
C LEU A 86 2.69 -0.33 -11.02
N SER A 87 1.69 0.51 -10.76
CA SER A 87 1.03 1.34 -11.75
C SER A 87 2.04 2.03 -12.71
N LYS A 88 2.91 2.90 -12.18
CA LYS A 88 3.90 3.64 -12.99
C LYS A 88 4.84 2.70 -13.76
N LYS A 89 5.34 1.64 -13.12
CA LYS A 89 6.18 0.60 -13.74
C LYS A 89 5.50 -0.03 -14.96
N LEU A 90 4.27 -0.55 -14.78
CA LEU A 90 3.51 -1.19 -15.85
C LEU A 90 3.12 -0.22 -16.97
N LYS A 91 2.88 1.06 -16.66
CA LYS A 91 2.62 2.08 -17.69
C LYS A 91 3.86 2.33 -18.56
N LYS A 92 5.04 2.37 -17.94
CA LYS A 92 6.32 2.60 -18.63
C LYS A 92 6.67 1.41 -19.53
N GLU A 93 6.49 0.20 -19.03
CA GLU A 93 7.00 -1.01 -19.70
C GLU A 93 5.99 -1.70 -20.60
N LYS A 94 4.68 -1.50 -20.35
CA LYS A 94 3.58 -2.15 -21.06
C LYS A 94 3.67 -3.69 -21.09
N LYS A 95 4.40 -4.26 -20.15
CA LYS A 95 4.57 -5.69 -19.93
C LYS A 95 4.67 -5.96 -18.43
N ILE A 96 4.41 -7.21 -18.06
CA ILE A 96 4.65 -7.73 -16.72
C ILE A 96 5.48 -8.99 -16.86
N GLU A 97 6.62 -9.06 -16.18
CA GLU A 97 7.49 -10.24 -16.20
C GLU A 97 6.98 -11.29 -15.22
N LYS A 98 7.31 -12.57 -15.46
CA LYS A 98 6.88 -13.68 -14.60
C LYS A 98 7.34 -13.52 -13.14
N GLU A 99 8.56 -13.03 -12.93
CA GLU A 99 9.09 -12.72 -11.59
C GLU A 99 8.25 -11.66 -10.86
N LEU A 100 7.80 -10.62 -11.56
CA LEU A 100 6.94 -9.60 -10.96
C LEU A 100 5.54 -10.15 -10.66
N SER A 101 5.00 -11.03 -11.52
CA SER A 101 3.77 -11.76 -11.23
C SER A 101 3.90 -12.60 -9.97
N GLU A 102 5.00 -13.34 -9.81
CA GLU A 102 5.28 -14.15 -8.61
C GLU A 102 5.37 -13.29 -7.35
N LYS A 103 6.10 -12.17 -7.39
CA LYS A 103 6.18 -11.20 -6.27
C LYS A 103 4.80 -10.67 -5.88
N ILE A 104 3.93 -10.40 -6.85
CA ILE A 104 2.54 -9.98 -6.58
C ILE A 104 1.74 -11.10 -5.91
N LEU A 105 1.90 -12.36 -6.33
CA LEU A 105 1.22 -13.50 -5.72
C LEU A 105 1.67 -13.72 -4.26
N LEU A 106 2.97 -13.68 -4.01
CA LEU A 106 3.53 -13.78 -2.66
C LEU A 106 3.05 -12.63 -1.76
N MET A 107 2.96 -11.41 -2.31
CA MET A 107 2.39 -10.27 -1.61
C MET A 107 0.92 -10.51 -1.22
N LEU A 108 0.09 -11.06 -2.10
CA LEU A 108 -1.32 -11.37 -1.79
C LEU A 108 -1.44 -12.47 -0.72
N ASP A 109 -0.61 -13.51 -0.80
CA ASP A 109 -0.56 -14.57 0.21
C ASP A 109 -0.13 -14.01 1.58
N GLU A 110 0.81 -13.06 1.58
CA GLU A 110 1.27 -12.38 2.79
C GLU A 110 0.18 -11.49 3.41
N LEU A 111 -0.57 -10.72 2.60
CA LEU A 111 -1.74 -9.97 3.09
C LEU A 111 -2.77 -10.90 3.75
N LYS A 112 -2.98 -12.09 3.17
CA LYS A 112 -3.85 -13.11 3.74
C LYS A 112 -3.28 -13.69 5.05
N ARG A 113 -1.97 -13.94 5.12
CA ARG A 113 -1.27 -14.45 6.31
C ARG A 113 -1.36 -13.49 7.50
N ILE A 114 -1.25 -12.18 7.24
CA ILE A 114 -1.43 -11.11 8.24
C ILE A 114 -2.85 -11.14 8.85
N GLY A 115 -3.82 -11.74 8.15
CA GLY A 115 -5.22 -11.80 8.58
C GLY A 115 -6.09 -10.72 7.96
N PHE A 116 -5.65 -10.04 6.90
CA PHE A 116 -6.51 -9.10 6.19
C PHE A 116 -7.70 -9.83 5.57
N THR A 117 -8.90 -9.40 5.93
CA THR A 117 -10.15 -9.94 5.37
C THR A 117 -10.29 -9.60 3.87
N ARG A 118 -9.61 -8.53 3.44
CA ARG A 118 -9.45 -8.14 2.03
C ARG A 118 -7.97 -8.19 1.64
N TYR A 119 -7.54 -9.30 1.05
CA TYR A 119 -6.24 -9.43 0.37
C TYR A 119 -6.34 -8.91 -1.09
N ASP A 120 -6.46 -7.59 -1.22
CA ASP A 120 -6.57 -6.90 -2.52
C ASP A 120 -5.93 -5.53 -2.41
N ALA A 121 -5.29 -5.06 -3.49
CA ALA A 121 -4.64 -3.77 -3.53
C ALA A 121 -4.76 -3.16 -4.93
N GLU A 122 -4.99 -1.85 -4.99
CA GLU A 122 -4.94 -1.13 -6.25
C GLU A 122 -3.48 -1.01 -6.71
N VAL A 123 -3.19 -1.20 -8.00
CA VAL A 123 -1.81 -1.11 -8.54
C VAL A 123 -1.09 0.21 -8.24
N ARG A 124 -1.82 1.28 -7.91
CA ARG A 124 -1.24 2.57 -7.50
C ARG A 124 -0.78 2.60 -6.04
N HIS A 125 -1.31 1.71 -5.20
CA HIS A 125 -0.97 1.54 -3.79
C HIS A 125 0.01 0.39 -3.56
N ILE A 126 0.47 -0.27 -4.63
CA ILE A 126 1.59 -1.21 -4.58
C ILE A 126 2.81 -0.44 -5.03
N LEU A 127 3.78 -0.26 -4.14
CA LEU A 127 5.07 0.38 -4.40
C LEU A 127 6.14 -0.68 -4.58
N ILE A 128 7.03 -0.45 -5.53
CA ILE A 128 8.24 -1.24 -5.76
C ILE A 128 9.39 -0.38 -5.22
N ASN A 129 10.01 -0.84 -4.14
CA ASN A 129 11.13 -0.10 -3.53
C ASN A 129 12.40 -0.20 -4.39
N GLU A 130 13.47 0.50 -3.99
CA GLU A 130 14.75 0.52 -4.72
C GLU A 130 15.42 -0.86 -4.83
N GLU A 131 15.10 -1.79 -3.93
CA GLU A 131 15.57 -3.19 -3.93
C GLU A 131 14.68 -4.11 -4.78
N GLY A 132 13.58 -3.61 -5.33
CA GLY A 132 12.61 -4.40 -6.11
C GLY A 132 11.60 -5.17 -5.25
N ASN A 133 11.52 -4.89 -3.95
CA ASN A 133 10.54 -5.46 -3.02
C ASN A 133 9.21 -4.71 -3.10
N LEU A 134 8.09 -5.43 -2.92
CA LEU A 134 6.76 -4.85 -2.93
C LEU A 134 6.33 -4.40 -1.53
N LYS A 135 5.84 -3.16 -1.43
CA LYS A 135 5.12 -2.65 -0.26
C LYS A 135 3.73 -2.17 -0.65
N VAL A 136 2.73 -2.50 0.14
CA VAL A 136 1.35 -2.03 -0.04
C VAL A 136 1.15 -0.84 0.88
N ILE A 137 0.53 0.23 0.39
CA ILE A 137 0.14 1.41 1.19
C ILE A 137 -1.38 1.58 1.16
N ASP A 138 -1.93 2.53 1.92
CA ASP A 138 -3.38 2.81 2.02
C ASP A 138 -4.19 1.56 2.43
N HIS A 139 -4.06 1.19 3.71
CA HIS A 139 -4.65 -0.02 4.27
C HIS A 139 -6.05 0.17 4.88
N LYS A 140 -6.67 1.34 4.76
CA LYS A 140 -7.96 1.65 5.42
C LYS A 140 -9.12 0.68 5.10
N ARG A 141 -8.97 -0.14 4.04
CA ARG A 141 -9.96 -1.15 3.61
C ARG A 141 -9.51 -2.59 3.83
N ALA A 142 -8.32 -2.82 4.40
CA ALA A 142 -7.72 -4.13 4.60
C ALA A 142 -8.61 -5.07 5.44
N LEU A 143 -9.26 -4.52 6.46
CA LEU A 143 -10.16 -5.22 7.39
C LEU A 143 -11.65 -5.06 7.04
N SER A 144 -11.95 -4.57 5.84
CA SER A 144 -13.34 -4.42 5.38
C SER A 144 -13.91 -5.74 4.82
N SER A 145 -15.02 -5.67 4.09
CA SER A 145 -15.72 -6.85 3.55
C SER A 145 -14.79 -7.92 2.97
N LYS A 146 -15.07 -9.18 3.33
CA LYS A 146 -14.33 -10.35 2.83
C LYS A 146 -14.35 -10.40 1.31
N GLN A 147 -13.18 -10.48 0.68
CA GLN A 147 -13.06 -10.59 -0.77
C GLN A 147 -12.16 -11.77 -1.12
N SER A 148 -12.65 -12.69 -1.94
CA SER A 148 -11.94 -13.95 -2.26
C SER A 148 -11.06 -13.85 -3.51
N ILE A 149 -11.11 -12.73 -4.21
CA ILE A 149 -10.45 -12.43 -5.49
C ILE A 149 -9.89 -11.00 -5.41
N PRO A 150 -8.69 -10.71 -5.91
CA PRO A 150 -8.12 -9.36 -5.85
C PRO A 150 -8.66 -8.46 -6.99
N ILE A 151 -9.95 -8.10 -6.94
CA ILE A 151 -10.67 -7.39 -8.00
C ILE A 151 -10.01 -6.04 -8.34
N LYS A 152 -9.52 -5.30 -7.36
CA LYS A 152 -8.88 -3.99 -7.56
C LYS A 152 -7.54 -4.12 -8.25
N LEU A 153 -6.74 -5.12 -7.88
CA LEU A 153 -5.52 -5.48 -8.59
C LEU A 153 -5.82 -5.81 -10.06
N LEU A 154 -6.71 -6.78 -10.31
CA LEU A 154 -7.04 -7.26 -11.65
C LEU A 154 -7.59 -6.13 -12.55
N LYS A 155 -8.47 -5.27 -12.01
CA LYS A 155 -8.94 -4.07 -12.73
C LYS A 155 -7.79 -3.11 -13.04
N GLY A 156 -6.85 -2.94 -12.12
CA GLY A 156 -5.64 -2.14 -12.33
C GLY A 156 -4.77 -2.69 -13.45
N LEU A 157 -4.51 -4.00 -13.47
CA LEU A 157 -3.74 -4.68 -14.52
C LEU A 157 -4.43 -4.60 -15.88
N LYS A 158 -5.76 -4.74 -15.92
CA LYS A 158 -6.56 -4.57 -17.16
C LYS A 158 -6.41 -3.16 -17.73
N LYS A 159 -6.51 -2.13 -16.89
CA LYS A 159 -6.28 -0.72 -17.28
C LYS A 159 -4.84 -0.44 -17.74
N ARG A 160 -3.90 -1.35 -17.49
CA ARG A 160 -2.51 -1.28 -17.96
C ARG A 160 -2.22 -2.22 -19.12
N HIS A 161 -3.24 -2.90 -19.65
CA HIS A 161 -3.12 -3.83 -20.79
C HIS A 161 -2.16 -5.01 -20.54
N VAL A 162 -1.99 -5.41 -19.28
CA VAL A 162 -1.11 -6.54 -18.89
C VAL A 162 -1.85 -7.67 -18.17
N LEU A 163 -3.19 -7.60 -18.08
CA LEU A 163 -3.97 -8.60 -17.36
C LEU A 163 -3.81 -10.01 -17.96
N GLU A 164 -3.83 -10.15 -19.28
CA GLU A 164 -3.69 -11.46 -19.94
C GLU A 164 -2.30 -12.06 -19.69
N GLN A 165 -1.22 -11.27 -19.85
CA GLN A 165 0.13 -11.69 -19.51
C GLN A 165 0.24 -12.14 -18.05
N PHE A 166 -0.34 -11.35 -17.13
CA PHE A 166 -0.38 -11.71 -15.72
C PHE A 166 -1.11 -13.03 -15.49
N LEU A 167 -2.31 -13.21 -16.06
CA LEU A 167 -3.10 -14.42 -15.89
C LEU A 167 -2.42 -15.67 -16.49
N ASN A 168 -1.69 -15.52 -17.60
CA ASN A 168 -0.86 -16.59 -18.15
C ASN A 168 0.27 -16.97 -17.17
N HIS A 169 0.92 -16.01 -16.53
CA HIS A 169 1.89 -16.33 -15.48
C HIS A 169 1.24 -17.01 -14.28
N VAL A 170 0.02 -16.60 -13.89
CA VAL A 170 -0.72 -17.20 -12.77
C VAL A 170 -1.15 -18.63 -13.09
N SER A 171 -1.55 -18.95 -14.33
CA SER A 171 -1.90 -20.32 -14.70
C SER A 171 -0.72 -21.28 -14.61
N GLU A 172 0.49 -20.79 -14.85
CA GLU A 172 1.73 -21.56 -14.69
C GLU A 172 2.19 -21.66 -13.23
N LEU A 173 2.16 -20.54 -12.48
CA LEU A 173 2.69 -20.47 -11.11
C LEU A 173 1.72 -21.02 -10.06
N ARG A 174 0.43 -20.73 -10.22
CA ARG A 174 -0.64 -21.00 -9.25
C ARG A 174 -1.97 -21.34 -9.96
N PRO A 175 -2.06 -22.53 -10.58
CA PRO A 175 -3.26 -22.97 -11.30
C PRO A 175 -4.53 -22.92 -10.43
N ASP A 176 -4.39 -23.15 -9.12
CA ASP A 176 -5.48 -23.06 -8.14
C ASP A 176 -6.11 -21.66 -8.09
N LEU A 177 -5.27 -20.61 -8.07
CA LEU A 177 -5.71 -19.22 -8.07
C LEU A 177 -6.26 -18.82 -9.44
N TYR A 178 -5.62 -19.24 -10.53
CA TYR A 178 -6.10 -18.99 -11.89
C TYR A 178 -7.55 -19.48 -12.08
N ASN A 179 -7.81 -20.74 -11.74
CA ASN A 179 -9.12 -21.36 -11.83
C ASN A 179 -10.18 -20.68 -10.95
N LYS A 180 -9.75 -20.03 -9.86
CA LYS A 180 -10.64 -19.27 -8.97
C LYS A 180 -10.95 -17.87 -9.51
N TRP A 181 -10.00 -17.23 -10.18
CA TRP A 181 -10.12 -15.83 -10.61
C TRP A 181 -10.76 -15.66 -11.99
N VAL A 182 -10.73 -16.70 -12.82
CA VAL A 182 -11.26 -16.66 -14.20
C VAL A 182 -12.69 -17.22 -14.29
N LYS A 183 -13.24 -17.75 -13.19
CA LYS A 183 -14.68 -18.07 -13.07
C LYS A 183 -15.52 -16.80 -12.98
#